data_AF-A0A132A7R6-F1
#
_entry.id   AF-A0A132A7R6-F1
#
_cell.length_a   1.000
_cell.length_b   1.000
_cell.length_c   1.000
_cell.angle_alpha   90.00
_cell.angle_beta   90.00
_cell.angle_gamma   90.00
#
_symmetry.space_group_name_H-M   'P 1'
#
loop_
_entity.id
_entity.type
_entity.pdbx_description
1 polymer ?
#
loop_
_entity_poly.entity_id
_entity_poly.type
_entity_poly.pdbx_seq_one_letter_code
_entity_poly.pdbx_strand_id
1 'polypeptide(L)'
;MECTDLIAGRTQQCSPRCERALIGLISSDEGKDLINCDCNGNQYCELSKQRIEVCKKSVFNAIAEDTIVPCSTARWICISDQSCKTALEFYQINCRTLFKAFRFLIDKRKL
;
A
#
# COMPACT_ATOMS: atom_id res chain seq x y z
N MET A 1 12.42 5.45 1.76
CA MET A 1 12.75 6.18 0.50
C MET A 1 11.53 6.26 -0.42
N GLU A 2 10.32 6.04 0.11
CA GLU A 2 9.12 5.78 -0.68
C GLU A 2 8.60 7.06 -1.34
N CYS A 3 8.43 8.14 -0.56
CA CYS A 3 7.94 9.44 -1.01
C CYS A 3 8.96 10.59 -0.83
N THR A 4 10.21 10.28 -0.43
CA THR A 4 11.20 11.27 -0.02
C THR A 4 11.46 12.34 -1.08
N ASP A 5 11.61 11.95 -2.35
CA ASP A 5 11.90 12.91 -3.42
C ASP A 5 10.69 13.79 -3.74
N LEU A 6 9.47 13.26 -3.61
CA LEU A 6 8.24 14.03 -3.82
C LEU A 6 8.08 15.06 -2.70
N ILE A 7 8.20 14.62 -1.44
CA ILE A 7 8.10 15.50 -0.25
C ILE A 7 9.21 16.55 -0.26
N ALA A 8 10.42 16.21 -0.69
CA ALA A 8 11.54 17.14 -0.82
C ALA A 8 11.42 18.08 -2.03
N GLY A 9 10.45 17.87 -2.93
CA GLY A 9 10.26 18.69 -4.13
C GLY A 9 11.28 18.44 -5.24
N ARG A 10 11.96 17.30 -5.22
CA ARG A 10 12.92 16.87 -6.26
C ARG A 10 12.22 16.27 -7.49
N THR A 11 10.96 15.87 -7.34
CA THR A 11 10.08 15.41 -8.41
C THR A 11 8.68 15.95 -8.20
N GLN A 12 7.91 16.02 -9.29
CA GLN A 12 6.47 16.31 -9.27
C GLN A 12 5.63 15.10 -9.67
N GLN A 13 6.25 13.93 -9.85
CA GLN A 13 5.58 12.70 -10.24
C GLN A 13 5.41 11.76 -9.05
N CYS A 14 4.22 11.18 -8.93
CA CYS A 14 3.99 10.12 -7.96
C CYS A 14 4.65 8.82 -8.44
N SER A 15 5.66 8.34 -7.71
CA SER A 15 6.26 7.05 -8.04
C SER A 15 5.34 5.90 -7.60
N PRO A 16 5.37 4.73 -8.28
CA PRO A 16 4.58 3.57 -7.87
C PRO A 16 4.90 3.05 -6.47
N ARG A 17 6.10 3.37 -5.93
CA ARG A 17 6.44 3.06 -4.53
C ARG A 17 5.82 4.04 -3.56
N CYS A 18 5.88 5.34 -3.86
CA CYS A 18 5.23 6.37 -3.06
C CYS A 18 3.72 6.14 -3.00
N GLU A 19 3.11 5.87 -4.15
CA GLU A 19 1.68 5.60 -4.26
C GLU A 19 1.25 4.43 -3.36
N ARG A 20 1.95 3.30 -3.42
CA ARG A 20 1.66 2.13 -2.56
C ARG A 20 1.87 2.43 -1.08
N ALA A 21 2.90 3.19 -0.73
CA ALA A 21 3.15 3.61 0.63
C ALA A 21 2.02 4.50 1.16
N LEU A 22 1.53 5.44 0.34
CA LEU A 22 0.38 6.26 0.67
C LEU A 22 -0.92 5.45 0.76
N ILE A 23 -1.12 4.47 -0.13
CA ILE A 23 -2.31 3.59 -0.08
C ILE A 23 -2.32 2.81 1.24
N GLY A 24 -1.17 2.26 1.62
CA GLY A 24 -1.02 1.57 2.89
C GLY A 24 -1.08 2.49 4.11
N LEU A 25 -0.80 3.79 3.95
CA LEU A 25 -1.00 4.77 5.01
C LEU A 25 -2.48 5.07 5.18
N ILE A 26 -3.17 5.46 4.11
CA ILE A 26 -4.57 5.90 4.16
C ILE A 26 -5.58 4.74 4.25
N SER A 27 -5.11 3.49 4.28
CA SER A 27 -5.97 2.34 4.58
C SER A 27 -6.43 2.32 6.04
N SER A 28 -5.75 3.06 6.94
CA SER A 28 -6.23 3.31 8.30
C SER A 28 -6.90 4.68 8.40
N ASP A 29 -7.77 4.85 9.38
CA ASP A 29 -8.47 6.12 9.59
C ASP A 29 -7.50 7.23 10.03
N GLU A 30 -6.49 6.90 10.84
CA GLU A 30 -5.43 7.85 11.24
C GLU A 30 -4.63 8.35 10.03
N GLY A 31 -4.40 7.47 9.04
CA GLY A 31 -3.73 7.85 7.81
C GLY A 31 -4.57 8.78 6.94
N LYS A 32 -5.90 8.58 6.90
CA LYS A 32 -6.84 9.50 6.22
C LYS A 32 -6.90 10.87 6.90
N ASP A 33 -6.82 10.89 8.22
CA ASP A 33 -6.75 12.16 8.98
C ASP A 33 -5.42 12.86 8.72
N LEU A 34 -4.31 12.12 8.70
CA LEU A 34 -2.98 12.67 8.45
C LEU A 34 -2.87 13.30 7.05
N ILE A 35 -3.42 12.67 6.00
CA ILE A 35 -3.36 13.23 4.65
C ILE A 35 -4.28 14.46 4.46
N ASN A 36 -5.30 14.60 5.32
CA ASN A 36 -6.25 15.71 5.29
C ASN A 36 -6.01 16.77 6.38
N CYS A 37 -4.93 16.65 7.14
CA CYS A 37 -4.65 17.48 8.31
C CYS A 37 -4.66 18.99 8.02
N ASP A 38 -5.01 19.79 9.04
CA ASP A 38 -4.78 21.24 9.04
C ASP A 38 -3.35 21.51 9.54
N CYS A 39 -2.55 22.18 8.71
CA CYS A 39 -1.16 22.47 9.01
C CYS A 39 -0.99 23.69 9.93
N ASN A 40 -2.05 24.43 10.26
CA ASN A 40 -2.00 25.61 11.14
C ASN A 40 -0.91 26.63 10.74
N GLY A 41 -0.73 26.83 9.43
CA GLY A 41 0.28 27.76 8.88
C GLY A 41 1.73 27.25 8.91
N ASN A 42 1.99 26.00 9.32
CA ASN A 42 3.32 25.41 9.24
C ASN A 42 3.73 25.21 7.77
N GLN A 43 4.69 26.00 7.30
CA GLN A 43 5.10 26.01 5.90
C GLN A 43 5.65 24.65 5.41
N TYR A 44 6.35 23.90 6.26
CA TYR A 44 6.87 22.58 5.90
C TYR A 44 5.72 21.58 5.70
N CYS A 45 4.72 21.60 6.58
CA CYS A 45 3.52 20.79 6.46
C CYS A 45 2.74 21.14 5.18
N GLU A 46 2.48 22.44 4.95
CA GLU A 46 1.74 22.90 3.76
C GLU A 46 2.42 22.50 2.45
N LEU A 47 3.74 22.69 2.36
CA LEU A 47 4.52 22.29 1.19
C LEU A 47 4.50 20.77 1.00
N SER A 48 4.62 20.00 2.07
CA SER A 48 4.57 18.53 2.01
C SER A 48 3.21 18.04 1.55
N LYS A 49 2.12 18.63 2.09
CA LYS A 49 0.74 18.35 1.70
C LYS A 49 0.52 18.66 0.23
N GLN A 50 0.89 19.86 -0.21
CA GLN A 50 0.77 20.29 -1.61
C GLN A 50 1.53 19.36 -2.57
N ARG A 51 2.74 18.90 -2.20
CA ARG A 51 3.55 18.01 -3.05
C ARG A 51 2.94 16.61 -3.18
N ILE A 52 2.28 16.11 -2.13
CA ILE A 52 1.63 14.79 -2.13
C ILE A 52 0.31 14.81 -2.93
N GLU A 53 -0.30 15.98 -3.18
CA GLU A 53 -1.59 16.08 -3.91
C GLU A 53 -1.58 15.39 -5.29
N VAL A 54 -0.43 15.31 -5.97
CA VAL A 54 -0.31 14.58 -7.25
C VAL A 54 -0.64 13.08 -7.13
N CYS A 55 -0.43 12.49 -5.95
CA CYS A 55 -0.78 11.10 -5.67
C CYS A 55 -2.24 10.94 -5.22
N LYS A 56 -2.85 12.00 -4.65
CA LYS A 56 -4.04 11.89 -3.80
C LYS A 56 -5.20 11.18 -4.50
N LYS A 57 -5.56 11.61 -5.71
CA LYS A 57 -6.66 11.00 -6.47
C LYS A 57 -6.47 9.49 -6.67
N SER A 58 -5.27 9.06 -7.06
CA SER A 58 -4.98 7.64 -7.32
C SER A 58 -5.07 6.81 -6.04
N VAL A 59 -4.49 7.35 -4.97
CA VAL A 59 -4.44 6.70 -3.66
C VAL A 59 -5.84 6.55 -3.05
N PHE A 60 -6.67 7.61 -3.07
CA PHE A 60 -8.05 7.54 -2.58
C PHE A 60 -8.94 6.61 -3.39
N ASN A 61 -8.78 6.59 -4.72
CA ASN A 61 -9.51 5.64 -5.56
C ASN A 61 -9.17 4.19 -5.19
N ALA A 62 -7.91 3.88 -4.86
CA ALA A 62 -7.47 2.53 -4.55
C ALA A 62 -8.01 1.96 -3.23
N ILE A 63 -8.53 2.81 -2.33
CA ILE A 63 -9.14 2.39 -1.06
C ILE A 63 -10.67 2.57 -1.02
N ALA A 64 -11.28 3.03 -2.11
CA ALA A 64 -12.73 3.15 -2.19
C ALA A 64 -13.38 1.75 -2.24
N GLU A 65 -14.54 1.61 -1.59
CA GLU A 65 -15.20 0.31 -1.34
C GLU A 65 -15.47 -0.50 -2.62
N ASP A 66 -15.83 0.16 -3.72
CA ASP A 66 -16.19 -0.49 -4.99
C ASP A 66 -15.03 -0.56 -6.01
N THR A 67 -13.79 -0.29 -5.59
CA THR A 67 -12.65 -0.30 -6.51
C THR A 67 -11.98 -1.67 -6.58
N ILE A 68 -11.91 -2.24 -7.79
CA ILE A 68 -11.07 -3.41 -8.06
C ILE A 68 -9.62 -2.95 -8.27
N VAL A 69 -8.74 -3.34 -7.35
CA VAL A 69 -7.31 -3.05 -7.44
C VAL A 69 -6.48 -4.28 -7.85
N PRO A 70 -5.29 -4.10 -8.43
CA PRO A 70 -4.37 -5.21 -8.69
C PRO A 70 -4.01 -5.97 -7.41
N CYS A 71 -3.78 -7.29 -7.52
CA CYS A 71 -3.42 -8.14 -6.37
C CYS A 71 -2.19 -7.64 -5.60
N SER A 72 -1.26 -6.96 -6.28
CA SER A 72 -0.09 -6.34 -5.63
C SER A 72 -0.50 -5.20 -4.70
N THR A 73 -1.42 -4.34 -5.13
CA THR A 73 -2.00 -3.25 -4.32
C THR A 73 -2.84 -3.80 -3.17
N ALA A 74 -3.72 -4.77 -3.44
CA ALA A 74 -4.51 -5.44 -2.39
C ALA A 74 -3.60 -6.07 -1.31
N ARG A 75 -2.48 -6.68 -1.71
CA ARG A 75 -1.49 -7.19 -0.77
C ARG A 75 -0.86 -6.08 0.06
N TRP A 76 -0.51 -4.94 -0.54
CA TRP A 76 0.03 -3.79 0.18
C TRP A 76 -0.95 -3.24 1.22
N ILE A 77 -2.22 -3.08 0.86
CA ILE A 77 -3.30 -2.69 1.78
C ILE A 77 -3.36 -3.68 2.96
N CYS A 78 -3.39 -4.99 2.66
CA CYS A 78 -3.49 -6.03 3.68
C CYS A 78 -2.29 -6.06 4.64
N ILE A 79 -1.06 -5.82 4.17
CA ILE A 79 0.11 -5.85 5.08
C ILE A 79 0.23 -4.60 5.96
N SER A 80 -0.46 -3.51 5.60
CA SER A 80 -0.56 -2.31 6.42
C SER A 80 -1.54 -2.47 7.58
N ASP A 81 -2.54 -3.35 7.44
CA ASP A 81 -3.44 -3.73 8.53
C ASP A 81 -2.90 -4.94 9.29
N GLN A 82 -2.76 -4.83 10.62
CA GLN A 82 -2.14 -5.89 11.41
C GLN A 82 -2.97 -7.18 11.41
N SER A 83 -4.29 -7.09 11.42
CA SER A 83 -5.18 -8.26 11.44
C SER A 83 -5.13 -9.01 10.11
N CYS A 84 -5.22 -8.29 8.99
CA CYS A 84 -5.11 -8.85 7.65
C CYS A 84 -3.72 -9.43 7.41
N LYS A 85 -2.66 -8.72 7.83
CA LYS A 85 -1.29 -9.22 7.74
C LYS A 85 -1.13 -10.56 8.45
N THR A 86 -1.58 -10.67 9.69
CA THR A 86 -1.51 -11.92 10.47
C THR A 86 -2.33 -13.04 9.81
N ALA A 87 -3.54 -12.75 9.33
CA ALA A 87 -4.35 -13.72 8.60
C ALA A 87 -3.68 -14.18 7.28
N LEU A 88 -3.07 -13.26 6.55
CA LEU A 88 -2.35 -13.54 5.31
C LEU A 88 -1.09 -14.38 5.56
N GLU A 89 -0.33 -14.09 6.60
CA GLU A 89 0.83 -14.89 7.03
C GLU A 89 0.40 -16.30 7.44
N PHE A 90 -0.67 -16.42 8.24
CA PHE A 90 -1.24 -17.71 8.60
C PHE A 90 -1.65 -18.52 7.36
N TYR A 91 -2.36 -17.90 6.41
CA TYR A 91 -2.72 -18.54 5.14
C TYR A 91 -1.48 -18.96 4.32
N GLN A 92 -0.43 -18.13 4.30
CA GLN A 92 0.79 -18.45 3.55
C GLN A 92 1.51 -19.68 4.11
N ILE A 93 1.56 -19.80 5.44
CA ILE A 93 2.23 -20.89 6.17
C ILE A 93 1.41 -22.19 6.13
N ASN A 94 0.08 -22.11 6.17
CA ASN A 94 -0.78 -23.29 6.30
C ASN A 94 -1.44 -23.72 4.98
N CYS A 95 -1.39 -22.90 3.93
CA CYS A 95 -2.02 -23.25 2.65
C CYS A 95 -1.05 -23.11 1.47
N ARG A 96 -0.33 -21.99 1.31
CA ARG A 96 0.54 -21.79 0.13
C ARG A 96 1.75 -22.72 0.08
N THR A 97 2.39 -22.97 1.21
CA THR A 97 3.46 -23.98 1.36
C THR A 97 2.96 -25.38 1.00
N LEU A 98 1.75 -25.73 1.44
CA LEU A 98 1.06 -26.96 1.03
C LEU A 98 0.91 -27.02 -0.49
N PHE A 99 0.39 -25.97 -1.15
CA PHE A 99 0.25 -25.97 -2.62
C PHE A 99 1.58 -26.01 -3.38
N LYS A 100 2.64 -25.36 -2.88
CA LYS A 100 3.98 -25.47 -3.46
C LYS A 100 4.52 -26.90 -3.35
N ALA A 101 4.41 -27.52 -2.17
CA ALA A 101 4.84 -28.89 -1.95
C ALA A 101 4.02 -29.89 -2.80
N PHE A 102 2.70 -29.69 -2.90
CA PHE A 102 1.83 -30.48 -3.77
C PHE A 102 2.20 -30.35 -5.24
N ARG A 103 2.57 -29.17 -5.72
CA ARG A 103 3.02 -28.99 -7.11
C ARG A 103 4.32 -29.75 -7.40
N PHE A 104 5.28 -29.75 -6.46
CA PHE A 104 6.49 -30.59 -6.56
C PHE A 104 6.19 -32.09 -6.54
N LEU A 105 5.23 -32.54 -5.72
CA LEU A 105 4.82 -33.94 -5.65
C LEU A 105 4.06 -34.40 -6.90
N ILE A 106 3.30 -33.52 -7.55
CA ILE A 106 2.64 -33.81 -8.83
C ILE A 106 3.68 -33.92 -9.96
N ASP A 107 4.69 -33.04 -10.00
CA ASP A 107 5.77 -33.13 -11.00
C ASP A 107 6.63 -34.39 -10.81
N LYS A 108 6.92 -34.78 -9.56
CA LYS A 108 7.64 -36.01 -9.22
C LYS A 108 6.86 -37.30 -9.52
N ARG A 109 5.53 -37.22 -9.70
CA ARG A 109 4.67 -38.38 -10.02
C ARG A 109 4.50 -38.61 -11.53
N LYS A 110 5.15 -37.77 -12.36
CA LYS A 110 5.23 -37.89 -13.83
C LYS A 110 6.56 -38.47 -14.34
N LEU A 111 7.43 -38.95 -13.44
CA LEU A 111 8.66 -39.69 -13.75
C LEU A 111 8.55 -41.12 -13.21
#